data_AF-A0A952SVJ6-F1
#
_entry.id   AF-A0A952SVJ6-F1
#
_cell.length_a   1.000
_cell.length_b   1.000
_cell.length_c   1.000
_cell.angle_alpha   90.00
_cell.angle_beta   90.00
_cell.angle_gamma   90.00
#
_symmetry.space_group_name_H-M   'P 1'
#
loop_
_entity.id
_entity.type
_entity.pdbx_description
1 polymer ?
#
loop_
_entity_poly.entity_id
_entity_poly.type
_entity_poly.pdbx_seq_one_letter_code
_entity_poly.pdbx_strand_id
1 'polypeptide(L)'
;MSILLHMCAGLLLGYAVTTVLESILHRMIYHAGLRTRRLWARYPRISGPFRRAYFSHGIVHHRWTFRKDFVTQFSSQQERERLDLRLKGSQALLIRQERYGMTLRGIGIVWFNLPILPCILLIGFVLGPWGLLGALPAVVAYSCLAMFVHPYLHRPQGEELTGVSPALRWILKTGYVRFLRRHHYLHHRYGDCNFNLLLGGDVGLGRHRSPTAQDWVEMRRLGLVEREMRIFSVVIRRGS
;
A
#
# COMPACT_ATOMS: atom_id res chain seq x y z
N MET A 1 -29.08 -22.62 -5.90
CA MET A 1 -28.42 -21.50 -5.18
C MET A 1 -28.32 -20.32 -6.15
N SER A 2 -28.76 -19.11 -5.79
CA SER A 2 -28.88 -18.01 -6.78
C SER A 2 -27.52 -17.53 -7.29
N ILE A 3 -27.47 -17.01 -8.52
CA ILE A 3 -26.24 -16.42 -9.12
C ILE A 3 -25.66 -15.34 -8.19
N LEU A 4 -26.53 -14.48 -7.65
CA LEU A 4 -26.16 -13.42 -6.71
C LEU A 4 -25.43 -13.97 -5.47
N LEU A 5 -25.90 -15.07 -4.90
CA LEU A 5 -25.26 -15.67 -3.73
C LEU A 5 -23.85 -16.16 -4.04
N HIS A 6 -23.61 -16.77 -5.21
CA HIS A 6 -22.26 -17.16 -5.62
C HIS A 6 -21.36 -15.95 -5.83
N MET A 7 -21.85 -14.88 -6.46
CA MET A 7 -21.09 -13.65 -6.65
C MET A 7 -20.73 -12.98 -5.32
N CYS A 8 -21.67 -12.89 -4.38
CA CYS A 8 -21.43 -12.35 -3.04
C CYS A 8 -20.43 -13.21 -2.24
N ALA A 9 -20.58 -14.54 -2.27
CA ALA A 9 -19.64 -15.45 -1.62
C ALA A 9 -18.25 -15.33 -2.24
N GLY A 10 -18.16 -15.27 -3.57
CA GLY A 10 -16.92 -15.03 -4.31
C GLY A 10 -16.26 -13.72 -3.93
N LEU A 11 -17.03 -12.62 -3.81
CA LEU A 11 -16.52 -11.31 -3.39
C LEU A 11 -15.95 -11.34 -1.98
N LEU A 12 -16.67 -11.92 -1.03
CA LEU A 12 -16.22 -12.02 0.36
C LEU A 12 -14.94 -12.86 0.48
N LEU A 13 -14.90 -14.03 -0.16
CA LEU A 13 -13.73 -14.90 -0.15
C LEU A 13 -12.56 -14.26 -0.91
N GLY A 14 -12.81 -13.66 -2.07
CA GLY A 14 -11.81 -12.96 -2.87
C GLY A 14 -11.20 -11.79 -2.11
N TYR A 15 -12.01 -11.03 -1.38
CA TYR A 15 -11.55 -9.96 -0.49
C TYR A 15 -10.68 -10.51 0.64
N ALA A 16 -11.18 -11.50 1.39
CA ALA A 16 -10.43 -12.11 2.49
C ALA A 16 -9.06 -12.66 2.02
N VAL A 17 -9.05 -13.43 0.93
CA VAL A 17 -7.83 -14.00 0.35
C VAL A 17 -6.87 -12.90 -0.10
N THR A 18 -7.36 -11.90 -0.84
CA THR A 18 -6.49 -10.84 -1.39
C THR A 18 -5.84 -10.04 -0.27
N THR A 19 -6.60 -9.65 0.76
CA THR A 19 -6.07 -8.83 1.88
C THR A 19 -5.09 -9.63 2.73
N VAL A 20 -5.37 -10.90 3.04
CA VAL A 20 -4.45 -11.77 3.79
C VAL A 20 -3.15 -11.99 3.00
N LEU A 21 -3.25 -12.35 1.72
CA LEU A 21 -2.07 -12.58 0.88
C LEU A 21 -1.29 -11.30 0.63
N GLU A 22 -1.93 -10.15 0.45
CA GLU A 22 -1.24 -8.87 0.38
C GLU A 22 -0.36 -8.65 1.60
N SER A 23 -0.89 -8.82 2.82
CA SER A 23 -0.12 -8.63 4.06
C SER A 23 1.08 -9.59 4.15
N ILE A 24 0.85 -10.88 3.85
CA ILE A 24 1.89 -11.92 3.86
C ILE A 24 2.97 -11.63 2.80
N LEU A 25 2.58 -11.38 1.55
CA LEU A 25 3.48 -11.16 0.43
C LEU A 25 4.25 -9.85 0.61
N HIS A 26 3.62 -8.78 1.06
CA HIS A 26 4.30 -7.52 1.35
C HIS A 26 5.42 -7.75 2.37
N ARG A 27 5.13 -8.42 3.49
CA ARG A 27 6.14 -8.74 4.51
C ARG A 27 7.25 -9.65 3.96
N MET A 28 6.91 -10.72 3.24
CA MET A 28 7.89 -11.69 2.77
C MET A 28 8.74 -11.16 1.60
N ILE A 29 8.17 -10.32 0.74
CA ILE A 29 8.80 -9.85 -0.48
C ILE A 29 9.42 -8.46 -0.24
N TYR A 30 8.62 -7.46 0.08
CA TYR A 30 9.11 -6.09 0.19
C TYR A 30 9.91 -5.85 1.48
N HIS A 31 9.59 -6.55 2.57
CA HIS A 31 10.33 -6.48 3.84
C HIS A 31 11.07 -7.78 4.18
N ALA A 32 11.58 -8.46 3.14
CA ALA A 32 12.23 -9.75 3.25
C ALA A 32 13.37 -9.77 4.29
N GLY A 33 13.20 -10.62 5.31
CA GLY A 33 14.22 -10.89 6.32
C GLY A 33 15.49 -11.54 5.76
N LEU A 34 16.55 -11.61 6.57
CA LEU A 34 17.85 -12.14 6.14
C LEU A 34 17.76 -13.58 5.61
N ARG A 35 16.97 -14.44 6.26
CA ARG A 35 16.80 -15.86 5.85
C ARG A 35 16.18 -15.96 4.45
N THR A 36 15.09 -15.25 4.19
CA THR A 36 14.42 -15.20 2.88
C THR A 36 15.36 -14.68 1.79
N ARG A 37 16.12 -13.62 2.08
CA ARG A 37 17.09 -13.07 1.12
C ARG A 37 18.24 -14.04 0.82
N ARG A 38 18.73 -14.78 1.81
CA ARG A 38 19.72 -15.85 1.60
C ARG A 38 19.16 -16.99 0.74
N LEU A 39 17.90 -17.36 0.94
CA LEU A 39 17.23 -18.36 0.11
C LEU A 39 17.13 -17.89 -1.35
N TRP A 40 16.72 -16.65 -1.59
CA TRP A 40 16.67 -16.08 -2.94
C TRP A 40 18.03 -16.02 -3.63
N ALA A 41 19.10 -15.72 -2.87
CA ALA A 41 20.45 -15.73 -3.41
C ALA A 41 20.86 -17.12 -3.95
N ARG A 42 20.33 -18.21 -3.37
CA ARG A 42 20.55 -19.59 -3.87
C ARG A 42 19.79 -19.89 -5.16
N TYR A 43 18.64 -19.25 -5.38
CA TYR A 43 17.76 -19.49 -6.54
C TYR A 43 17.46 -18.20 -7.33
N PRO A 44 18.48 -17.58 -7.95
CA PRO A 44 18.34 -16.24 -8.56
C PRO A 44 17.42 -16.21 -9.78
N ARG A 45 17.30 -17.31 -10.54
CA ARG A 45 16.43 -17.40 -11.73
C ARG A 45 14.96 -17.23 -11.37
N ILE A 46 14.53 -17.82 -10.26
CA ILE A 46 13.15 -17.79 -9.78
C ILE A 46 12.90 -16.54 -8.93
N SER A 47 13.85 -16.19 -8.05
CA SER A 47 13.68 -15.09 -7.09
C SER A 47 14.05 -13.70 -7.64
N GLY A 48 14.52 -13.61 -8.89
CA GLY A 48 14.90 -12.35 -9.53
C GLY A 48 13.84 -11.24 -9.38
N PRO A 49 12.56 -11.49 -9.70
CA PRO A 49 11.48 -10.53 -9.48
C PRO A 49 11.34 -10.09 -8.01
N PHE A 50 11.38 -11.03 -7.06
CA PHE A 50 11.25 -10.72 -5.63
C PHE A 50 12.43 -9.91 -5.10
N ARG A 51 13.65 -10.20 -5.55
CA ARG A 51 14.85 -9.41 -5.22
C ARG A 51 14.75 -7.98 -5.74
N ARG A 52 14.21 -7.78 -6.96
CA ARG A 52 13.99 -6.46 -7.53
C ARG A 52 12.90 -5.69 -6.79
N ALA A 53 11.80 -6.36 -6.45
CA ALA A 53 10.71 -5.84 -5.63
C ALA A 53 11.19 -5.40 -4.24
N TYR A 54 11.93 -6.26 -3.53
CA TYR A 54 12.58 -5.92 -2.26
C TYR A 54 13.48 -4.71 -2.37
N PHE A 55 14.32 -4.65 -3.40
CA PHE A 55 15.23 -3.53 -3.59
C PHE A 55 14.46 -2.22 -3.89
N SER A 56 13.49 -2.26 -4.81
CA SER A 56 12.69 -1.08 -5.17
C SER A 56 11.87 -0.56 -3.99
N HIS A 57 11.15 -1.44 -3.29
CA HIS A 57 10.25 -1.01 -2.21
C HIS A 57 10.97 -0.96 -0.85
N GLY A 58 11.51 -2.08 -0.38
CA GLY A 58 12.11 -2.17 0.95
C GLY A 58 13.38 -1.34 1.14
N ILE A 59 14.16 -1.12 0.08
CA ILE A 59 15.40 -0.33 0.15
C ILE A 59 15.20 1.07 -0.41
N VAL A 60 14.82 1.21 -1.68
CA VAL A 60 14.74 2.53 -2.30
C VAL A 60 13.61 3.36 -1.67
N HIS A 61 12.37 2.88 -1.73
CA HIS A 61 11.20 3.59 -1.22
C HIS A 61 11.27 3.83 0.30
N HIS A 62 11.45 2.77 1.10
CA HIS A 62 11.42 2.88 2.57
C HIS A 62 12.67 3.50 3.19
N ARG A 63 13.87 3.28 2.63
CA ARG A 63 15.13 3.67 3.29
C ARG A 63 15.89 4.76 2.59
N TRP A 64 15.73 4.96 1.28
CA TRP A 64 16.56 5.91 0.53
C TRP A 64 15.83 7.18 0.13
N THR A 65 14.53 7.12 -0.16
CA THR A 65 13.76 8.31 -0.57
C THR A 65 13.06 8.98 0.61
N PHE A 66 12.24 8.29 1.40
CA PHE A 66 11.50 8.91 2.51
C PHE A 66 12.31 8.99 3.82
N ARG A 67 13.58 9.43 3.73
CA ARG A 67 14.52 9.46 4.86
C ARG A 67 14.24 10.57 5.87
N LYS A 68 13.82 11.73 5.37
CA LYS A 68 13.58 12.91 6.21
C LYS A 68 12.28 12.75 6.99
N ASP A 69 11.21 12.42 6.28
CA ASP A 69 9.90 12.14 6.83
C ASP A 69 9.04 11.39 5.79
N PHE A 70 7.82 11.01 6.19
CA PHE A 70 6.91 10.21 5.38
C PHE A 70 6.39 10.91 4.11
N VAL A 71 6.42 12.25 4.04
CA VAL A 71 5.88 13.02 2.90
C VAL A 71 6.96 13.59 1.99
N THR A 72 8.19 13.71 2.49
CA THR A 72 9.31 14.26 1.74
C THR A 72 10.11 13.15 1.07
N GLN A 73 9.86 12.91 -0.23
CA GLN A 73 10.57 11.87 -0.99
C GLN A 73 12.05 12.20 -1.26
N PHE A 74 12.40 13.47 -1.37
CA PHE A 74 13.78 13.95 -1.49
C PHE A 74 13.86 15.33 -0.84
N SER A 75 14.91 15.58 -0.07
CA SER A 75 15.12 16.87 0.58
C SER A 75 15.68 17.92 -0.39
N SER A 76 16.31 17.48 -1.48
CA SER A 76 16.81 18.34 -2.55
C SER A 76 16.92 17.59 -3.88
N GLN A 77 16.98 18.35 -4.97
CA GLN A 77 17.24 17.81 -6.31
C GLN A 77 18.60 17.07 -6.38
N GLN A 78 19.62 17.58 -5.68
CA GLN A 78 20.93 16.94 -5.60
C GLN A 78 20.90 15.57 -4.90
N GLU A 79 20.02 15.39 -3.90
CA GLU A 79 19.83 14.09 -3.24
C GLU A 79 19.25 13.07 -4.24
N ARG A 80 18.26 13.48 -5.02
CA ARG A 80 17.67 12.66 -6.08
C ARG A 80 18.70 12.28 -7.14
N GLU A 81 19.47 13.24 -7.64
CA GLU A 81 20.51 13.00 -8.65
C GLU A 81 21.59 12.04 -8.13
N ARG A 82 22.02 12.19 -6.88
CA ARG A 82 22.95 11.26 -6.23
C ARG A 82 22.40 9.84 -6.17
N LEU A 83 21.10 9.68 -5.85
CA LEU A 83 20.46 8.37 -5.89
C LEU A 83 20.39 7.83 -7.32
N ASP A 84 20.02 8.67 -8.28
CA ASP A 84 19.92 8.29 -9.69
C ASP A 84 21.25 7.79 -10.24
N LEU A 85 22.39 8.38 -9.86
CA LEU A 85 23.73 7.91 -10.21
C LEU A 85 24.10 6.56 -9.56
N ARG A 86 23.54 6.26 -8.38
CA ARG A 86 23.74 4.96 -7.70
C ARG A 86 22.94 3.84 -8.35
N LEU A 87 21.78 4.14 -8.93
CA LEU A 87 20.94 3.18 -9.63
C LEU A 87 21.53 2.92 -11.03
N LYS A 88 21.97 1.68 -11.30
CA LYS A 88 22.58 1.28 -12.58
C LYS A 88 21.74 0.24 -13.33
N GLY A 89 21.88 0.21 -14.66
CA GLY A 89 21.31 -0.80 -15.53
C GLY A 89 19.80 -0.70 -15.74
N SER A 90 19.19 -1.74 -16.32
CA SER A 90 17.77 -1.78 -16.69
C SER A 90 16.82 -1.63 -15.49
N GLN A 91 17.25 -2.06 -14.29
CA GLN A 91 16.47 -1.90 -13.07
C GLN A 91 16.34 -0.43 -12.64
N ALA A 92 17.34 0.42 -12.93
CA ALA A 92 17.28 1.84 -12.60
C ALA A 92 16.16 2.56 -13.34
N LEU A 93 15.99 2.24 -14.63
CA LEU A 93 14.90 2.80 -15.45
C LEU A 93 13.53 2.42 -14.88
N LEU A 94 13.35 1.14 -14.52
CA LEU A 94 12.10 0.68 -13.92
C LEU A 94 11.81 1.40 -12.59
N ILE A 95 12.81 1.49 -11.70
CA ILE A 95 12.66 2.18 -10.40
C ILE A 95 12.24 3.64 -10.60
N ARG A 96 12.84 4.36 -11.56
CA ARG A 96 12.46 5.75 -11.87
C ARG A 96 11.05 5.84 -12.44
N GLN A 97 10.67 4.95 -13.35
CA GLN A 97 9.31 4.89 -13.91
C GLN A 97 8.25 4.56 -12.85
N GLU A 98 8.62 3.73 -11.87
CA GLU A 98 7.81 3.37 -10.69
C GLU A 98 7.89 4.41 -9.57
N ARG A 99 8.42 5.60 -9.87
CA ARG A 99 8.58 6.72 -8.94
C ARG A 99 9.29 6.30 -7.64
N TYR A 100 10.38 5.56 -7.79
CA TYR A 100 11.23 5.05 -6.73
C TYR A 100 10.52 4.08 -5.77
N GLY A 101 9.61 3.25 -6.29
CA GLY A 101 8.91 2.21 -5.54
C GLY A 101 7.56 2.64 -4.94
N MET A 102 7.07 3.82 -5.31
CA MET A 102 5.74 4.33 -4.92
C MET A 102 4.58 3.79 -5.77
N THR A 103 4.87 3.18 -6.91
CA THR A 103 3.85 2.52 -7.74
C THR A 103 4.34 1.15 -8.15
N LEU A 104 3.43 0.18 -8.22
CA LEU A 104 3.71 -1.10 -8.84
C LEU A 104 3.24 -1.07 -10.29
N ARG A 105 4.14 -1.12 -11.29
CA ARG A 105 3.76 -1.05 -12.70
C ARG A 105 4.34 -2.21 -13.51
N GLY A 106 3.76 -2.42 -14.71
CA GLY A 106 4.26 -3.39 -15.68
C GLY A 106 4.37 -4.80 -15.10
N ILE A 107 5.56 -5.41 -15.20
CA ILE A 107 5.76 -6.78 -14.75
C ILE A 107 5.70 -6.95 -13.23
N GLY A 108 5.90 -5.88 -12.45
CA GLY A 108 5.86 -5.92 -10.99
C GLY A 108 4.49 -6.34 -10.46
N ILE A 109 3.41 -5.85 -11.08
CA ILE A 109 2.04 -6.16 -10.67
C ILE A 109 1.68 -7.62 -10.96
N VAL A 110 2.18 -8.15 -12.08
CA VAL A 110 1.99 -9.55 -12.46
C VAL A 110 2.63 -10.46 -11.43
N TRP A 111 3.90 -10.20 -11.08
CA TRP A 111 4.61 -11.04 -10.11
C TRP A 111 4.04 -10.95 -8.70
N PHE A 112 3.45 -9.83 -8.31
CA PHE A 112 2.81 -9.70 -7.00
C PHE A 112 1.44 -10.38 -6.96
N ASN A 113 0.67 -10.34 -8.04
CA ASN A 113 -0.64 -10.99 -8.11
C ASN A 113 -0.55 -12.49 -8.41
N LEU A 114 0.55 -12.96 -9.02
CA LEU A 114 0.72 -14.38 -9.39
C LEU A 114 0.48 -15.35 -8.22
N PRO A 115 0.97 -15.12 -6.99
CA PRO A 115 0.70 -16.00 -5.86
C PRO A 115 -0.76 -15.94 -5.36
N ILE A 116 -1.54 -14.93 -5.75
CA ILE A 116 -2.96 -14.78 -5.39
C ILE A 116 -3.85 -15.60 -6.34
N LEU A 117 -3.45 -15.71 -7.62
CA LEU A 117 -4.25 -16.35 -8.66
C LEU A 117 -4.68 -17.80 -8.34
N PRO A 118 -3.84 -18.70 -7.81
CA PRO A 118 -4.27 -20.05 -7.46
C PRO A 118 -5.45 -20.08 -6.48
N CYS A 119 -5.47 -19.17 -5.50
CA CYS A 119 -6.56 -19.07 -4.54
C CYS A 119 -7.85 -18.55 -5.20
N ILE A 120 -7.74 -17.61 -6.12
CA ILE A 120 -8.89 -17.07 -6.87
C ILE A 120 -9.48 -18.13 -7.81
N LEU A 121 -8.61 -18.90 -8.48
CA LEU A 121 -9.05 -20.02 -9.31
C LEU A 121 -9.70 -21.13 -8.49
N LEU A 122 -9.19 -21.41 -7.28
CA LEU A 122 -9.81 -22.35 -6.36
C LEU A 122 -11.21 -21.90 -5.92
N ILE A 123 -11.41 -20.61 -5.66
CA ILE A 123 -12.74 -20.04 -5.40
C ILE A 123 -13.67 -20.29 -6.59
N GLY A 124 -13.20 -20.02 -7.81
CA GLY A 124 -13.96 -20.30 -9.03
C GLY A 124 -14.27 -21.77 -9.27
N PHE A 125 -13.34 -22.67 -8.90
CA PHE A 125 -13.55 -24.11 -8.97
C PHE A 125 -14.65 -24.57 -8.01
N VAL A 126 -14.68 -24.04 -6.79
CA VAL A 126 -15.67 -24.43 -5.75
C VAL A 126 -17.03 -23.76 -5.95
N LEU A 127 -17.06 -22.48 -6.30
CA LEU A 127 -18.29 -21.67 -6.42
C LEU A 127 -18.77 -21.49 -7.87
N GLY A 128 -18.10 -22.11 -8.83
CA GLY A 128 -18.38 -21.96 -10.25
C GLY A 128 -17.99 -20.59 -10.83
N PRO A 129 -18.32 -20.33 -12.11
CA PRO A 129 -17.91 -19.12 -12.83
C PRO A 129 -18.42 -17.82 -12.19
N TRP A 130 -19.60 -17.83 -11.59
CA TRP A 130 -20.16 -16.67 -10.90
C TRP A 130 -19.40 -16.32 -9.61
N GLY A 131 -18.94 -17.33 -8.88
CA GLY A 131 -18.04 -17.11 -7.73
C GLY A 131 -16.68 -16.56 -8.15
N LEU A 132 -16.12 -17.05 -9.27
CA LEU A 132 -14.90 -16.49 -9.85
C LEU A 132 -15.07 -15.00 -10.19
N LEU A 133 -16.13 -14.66 -10.93
CA LEU A 133 -16.45 -13.27 -11.29
C LEU A 133 -16.64 -12.39 -10.05
N GLY A 134 -17.25 -12.94 -8.99
CA GLY A 134 -17.37 -12.27 -7.69
C GLY A 134 -16.04 -11.97 -7.01
N ALA A 135 -15.03 -12.85 -7.16
CA ALA A 135 -13.74 -12.73 -6.47
C ALA A 135 -12.76 -11.74 -7.13
N LEU A 136 -12.82 -11.58 -8.46
CA LEU A 136 -11.90 -10.72 -9.23
C LEU A 136 -11.85 -9.24 -8.79
N PRO A 137 -12.97 -8.59 -8.41
CA PRO A 137 -12.96 -7.20 -7.96
C PRO A 137 -11.96 -6.89 -6.84
N ALA A 138 -11.73 -7.83 -5.91
CA ALA A 138 -10.76 -7.61 -4.82
C ALA A 138 -9.32 -7.49 -5.32
N VAL A 139 -8.90 -8.38 -6.23
CA VAL A 139 -7.57 -8.35 -6.84
C VAL A 139 -7.36 -7.09 -7.67
N VAL A 140 -8.38 -6.70 -8.43
CA VAL A 140 -8.37 -5.46 -9.22
C VAL A 140 -8.30 -4.24 -8.30
N ALA A 141 -9.10 -4.20 -7.23
CA ALA A 141 -9.10 -3.09 -6.27
C ALA A 141 -7.73 -2.91 -5.61
N TYR A 142 -7.12 -3.99 -5.12
CA TYR A 142 -5.75 -3.97 -4.59
C TYR A 142 -4.75 -3.41 -5.61
N SER A 143 -4.79 -3.93 -6.84
CA SER A 143 -3.91 -3.50 -7.95
C SER A 143 -4.07 -2.00 -8.25
N CYS A 144 -5.30 -1.51 -8.29
CA CYS A 144 -5.60 -0.10 -8.50
C CYS A 144 -5.12 0.77 -7.33
N LEU A 145 -5.27 0.31 -6.08
CA LEU A 145 -4.76 1.03 -4.91
C LEU A 145 -3.23 1.17 -4.96
N ALA A 146 -2.51 0.10 -5.29
CA ALA A 146 -1.05 0.12 -5.43
C ALA A 146 -0.57 1.01 -6.60
N MET A 147 -1.29 1.05 -7.72
CA MET A 147 -0.92 1.84 -8.89
C MET A 147 -1.26 3.33 -8.76
N PHE A 148 -2.45 3.63 -8.25
CA PHE A 148 -3.05 4.97 -8.37
C PHE A 148 -3.24 5.68 -7.05
N VAL A 149 -3.33 4.98 -5.92
CA VAL A 149 -3.58 5.60 -4.60
C VAL A 149 -2.31 5.70 -3.77
N HIS A 150 -1.48 4.65 -3.75
CA HIS A 150 -0.24 4.59 -2.95
C HIS A 150 0.65 5.85 -3.06
N PRO A 151 0.91 6.43 -4.26
CA PRO A 151 1.73 7.65 -4.37
C PRO A 151 1.15 8.86 -3.63
N TYR A 152 -0.17 8.95 -3.51
CA TYR A 152 -0.86 10.08 -2.87
C TYR A 152 -1.04 9.88 -1.37
N LEU A 153 -0.70 8.70 -0.84
CA LEU A 153 -0.60 8.49 0.60
C LEU A 153 0.59 9.27 1.18
N HIS A 154 1.65 9.43 0.41
CA HIS A 154 2.86 10.19 0.76
C HIS A 154 2.72 11.72 0.61
N ARG A 155 1.49 12.23 0.46
CA ARG A 155 1.25 13.67 0.32
C ARG A 155 0.52 14.25 1.53
N PRO A 156 0.86 15.46 1.99
CA PRO A 156 0.06 16.18 2.96
C PRO A 156 -1.38 16.35 2.48
N GLN A 157 -2.31 16.39 3.43
CA GLN A 157 -3.71 16.70 3.14
C GLN A 157 -3.83 18.16 2.69
N GLY A 158 -4.64 18.39 1.65
CA GLY A 158 -4.87 19.74 1.12
C GLY A 158 -3.85 20.19 0.07
N GLU A 159 -2.80 19.40 -0.20
CA GLU A 159 -1.93 19.67 -1.35
C GLU A 159 -2.73 19.63 -2.65
N GLU A 160 -2.43 20.55 -3.56
CA GLU A 160 -3.13 20.64 -4.83
C GLU A 160 -2.94 19.36 -5.67
N LEU A 161 -4.05 18.79 -6.11
CA LEU A 161 -4.08 17.61 -6.96
C LEU A 161 -4.12 18.01 -8.44
N THR A 162 -3.21 18.88 -8.86
CA THR A 162 -3.08 19.31 -10.25
C THR A 162 -2.76 18.11 -11.15
N GLY A 163 -3.43 18.02 -12.31
CA GLY A 163 -3.27 16.91 -13.25
C GLY A 163 -3.89 15.57 -12.81
N VAL A 164 -4.55 15.49 -11.66
CA VAL A 164 -5.25 14.27 -11.20
C VAL A 164 -6.67 14.23 -11.78
N SER A 165 -7.08 13.08 -12.31
CA SER A 165 -8.42 12.92 -12.88
C SER A 165 -9.53 13.20 -11.85
N PRO A 166 -10.71 13.69 -12.27
CA PRO A 166 -11.82 13.95 -11.35
C PRO A 166 -12.20 12.73 -10.50
N ALA A 167 -12.25 11.55 -11.12
CA ALA A 167 -12.58 10.29 -10.43
C ALA A 167 -11.55 9.96 -9.34
N LEU A 168 -10.25 10.03 -9.64
CA LEU A 168 -9.22 9.75 -8.65
C LEU A 168 -9.21 10.82 -7.54
N ARG A 169 -9.43 12.11 -7.87
CA ARG A 169 -9.59 13.16 -6.85
C ARG A 169 -10.74 12.88 -5.89
N TRP A 170 -11.86 12.35 -6.38
CA TRP A 170 -12.97 11.95 -5.53
C TRP A 170 -12.58 10.78 -4.61
N ILE A 171 -11.95 9.73 -5.15
CA ILE A 171 -11.47 8.58 -4.37
C ILE A 171 -10.50 9.03 -3.26
N LEU A 172 -9.56 9.91 -3.57
CA LEU A 172 -8.54 10.39 -2.63
C LEU A 172 -9.12 11.20 -1.45
N LYS A 173 -10.35 11.72 -1.58
CA LYS A 173 -11.05 12.45 -0.50
C LYS A 173 -11.86 11.53 0.43
N THR A 174 -12.00 10.25 0.09
CA THR A 174 -12.81 9.32 0.88
C THR A 174 -12.23 9.10 2.28
N GLY A 175 -13.10 8.72 3.23
CA GLY A 175 -12.68 8.29 4.57
C GLY A 175 -11.72 7.10 4.54
N TYR A 176 -11.89 6.21 3.56
CA TYR A 176 -11.01 5.06 3.34
C TYR A 176 -9.57 5.49 3.04
N VAL A 177 -9.34 6.39 2.07
CA VAL A 177 -7.98 6.86 1.74
C VAL A 177 -7.36 7.65 2.89
N ARG A 178 -8.16 8.42 3.64
CA ARG A 178 -7.70 9.09 4.87
C ARG A 178 -7.26 8.10 5.95
N PHE A 179 -7.98 6.99 6.13
CA PHE A 179 -7.52 5.89 6.98
C PHE A 179 -6.24 5.27 6.44
N LEU A 180 -6.23 4.95 5.14
CA LEU A 180 -5.12 4.25 4.52
C LEU A 180 -3.81 5.05 4.60
N ARG A 181 -3.88 6.38 4.49
CA ARG A 181 -2.72 7.26 4.68
C ARG A 181 -2.11 7.10 6.08
N ARG A 182 -2.94 7.11 7.13
CA ARG A 182 -2.50 6.93 8.52
C ARG A 182 -1.94 5.52 8.74
N HIS A 183 -2.64 4.52 8.19
CA HIS A 183 -2.23 3.13 8.22
C HIS A 183 -0.84 2.94 7.60
N HIS A 184 -0.64 3.49 6.41
CA HIS A 184 0.61 3.44 5.64
C HIS A 184 1.73 4.28 6.26
N TYR A 185 1.41 5.38 6.94
CA TYR A 185 2.38 6.11 7.75
C TYR A 185 3.00 5.22 8.84
N LEU A 186 2.17 4.48 9.58
CA LEU A 186 2.66 3.57 10.63
C LEU A 186 3.50 2.44 10.02
N HIS A 187 3.12 1.96 8.85
CA HIS A 187 3.92 0.99 8.09
C HIS A 187 5.34 1.51 7.80
N HIS A 188 5.47 2.75 7.32
CA HIS A 188 6.77 3.39 7.11
C HIS A 188 7.55 3.61 8.41
N ARG A 189 6.86 3.97 9.49
CA ARG A 189 7.49 4.25 10.78
C ARG A 189 8.05 3.00 11.47
N TYR A 190 7.33 1.88 11.41
CA TYR A 190 7.65 0.68 12.17
C TYR A 190 8.16 -0.49 11.31
N GLY A 191 7.84 -0.52 10.02
CA GLY A 191 8.38 -1.47 9.02
C GLY A 191 7.86 -2.91 9.11
N ASP A 192 7.24 -3.33 10.21
CA ASP A 192 6.81 -4.71 10.46
C ASP A 192 5.29 -4.87 10.68
N CYS A 193 4.52 -3.81 10.43
CA CYS A 193 3.07 -3.75 10.58
C CYS A 193 2.40 -3.01 9.43
N ASN A 194 1.06 -3.07 9.36
CA ASN A 194 0.20 -2.25 8.50
C ASN A 194 0.51 -2.35 6.99
N PHE A 195 0.77 -3.55 6.51
CA PHE A 195 1.17 -3.82 5.13
C PHE A 195 0.07 -3.58 4.09
N ASN A 196 -1.20 -3.68 4.47
CA ASN A 196 -2.32 -3.65 3.55
C ASN A 196 -2.63 -2.24 3.01
N LEU A 197 -2.82 -2.18 1.68
CA LEU A 197 -3.58 -1.15 0.98
C LEU A 197 -5.05 -1.52 0.87
N LEU A 198 -5.36 -2.81 0.64
CA LEU A 198 -6.72 -3.35 0.78
C LEU A 198 -6.89 -3.89 2.21
N LEU A 199 -7.62 -3.16 3.05
CA LEU A 199 -7.61 -3.38 4.51
C LEU A 199 -8.20 -4.73 4.92
N GLY A 200 -7.67 -5.35 5.98
CA GLY A 200 -8.30 -6.49 6.66
C GLY A 200 -7.31 -7.61 7.04
N GLY A 201 -6.39 -7.94 6.14
CA GLY A 201 -5.42 -9.02 6.35
C GLY A 201 -4.52 -8.78 7.57
N ASP A 202 -4.06 -7.55 7.77
CA ASP A 202 -3.23 -7.18 8.91
C ASP A 202 -3.92 -7.40 10.24
N VAL A 203 -5.24 -7.16 10.33
CA VAL A 203 -6.00 -7.41 11.57
C VAL A 203 -6.06 -8.91 11.83
N GLY A 204 -6.45 -9.69 10.82
CA GLY A 204 -6.55 -11.15 10.93
C GLY A 204 -5.21 -11.84 11.25
N LEU A 205 -4.09 -11.24 10.84
CA LEU A 205 -2.74 -11.77 11.06
C LEU A 205 -2.02 -11.15 12.27
N GLY A 206 -2.69 -10.29 13.04
CA GLY A 206 -2.06 -9.58 14.18
C GLY A 206 -0.90 -8.67 13.78
N ARG A 207 -0.93 -8.15 12.55
CA ARG A 207 0.01 -7.18 11.97
C ARG A 207 -0.53 -5.77 11.93
N HIS A 208 -1.74 -5.55 12.41
CA HIS A 208 -2.28 -4.21 12.59
C HIS A 208 -1.69 -3.55 13.84
N ARG A 209 -1.25 -2.31 13.69
CA ARG A 209 -0.83 -1.42 14.76
C ARG A 209 -1.68 -0.16 14.70
N SER A 210 -2.24 0.22 15.85
CA SER A 210 -2.94 1.48 16.02
C SER A 210 -1.96 2.62 16.35
N PRO A 211 -2.29 3.88 15.98
CA PRO A 211 -1.43 5.02 16.29
C PRO A 211 -1.34 5.29 17.80
N THR A 212 -0.14 5.60 18.27
CA THR A 212 0.09 6.15 19.62
C THR A 212 -0.19 7.65 19.68
N ALA A 213 -0.21 8.24 20.88
CA ALA A 213 -0.33 9.69 21.05
C ALA A 213 0.78 10.47 20.30
N GLN A 214 2.01 9.96 20.32
CA GLN A 214 3.14 10.55 19.59
C GLN A 214 2.96 10.45 18.08
N ASP A 215 2.41 9.33 17.58
CA ASP A 215 2.10 9.19 16.16
C ASP A 215 1.07 10.21 15.71
N TRP A 216 0.03 10.48 16.52
CA TRP A 216 -0.96 11.51 16.20
C TRP A 216 -0.38 12.92 16.15
N VAL A 217 0.54 13.25 17.04
CA VAL A 217 1.24 14.55 17.02
C VAL A 217 2.05 14.67 15.73
N GLU A 218 2.81 13.63 15.39
CA GLU A 218 3.66 13.62 14.21
C GLU A 218 2.85 13.63 12.90
N MET A 219 1.78 12.83 12.81
CA MET A 219 0.89 12.84 11.65
C MET A 219 0.23 14.21 11.45
N ARG A 220 -0.10 14.93 12.52
CA ARG A 220 -0.59 16.33 12.45
C ARG A 220 0.51 17.28 11.97
N ARG A 221 1.74 17.14 12.46
CA ARG A 221 2.90 17.92 12.01
C ARG A 221 3.15 17.75 10.52
N LEU A 222 2.99 16.54 10.00
CA LEU A 222 3.16 16.19 8.59
C LEU A 222 1.92 16.48 7.73
N GLY A 223 0.83 16.98 8.32
CA GLY A 223 -0.40 17.30 7.60
C GLY A 223 -1.17 16.06 7.11
N LEU A 224 -0.98 14.88 7.70
CA LEU A 224 -1.69 13.65 7.28
C LEU A 224 -3.10 13.54 7.86
N VAL A 225 -3.37 14.33 8.91
CA VAL A 225 -4.63 14.39 9.64
C VAL A 225 -4.97 15.87 9.76
N GLU A 226 -6.25 16.21 9.57
CA GLU A 226 -6.74 17.55 9.85
C GLU A 226 -6.33 17.98 11.27
N ARG A 227 -5.82 19.21 11.40
CA ARG A 227 -5.75 19.84 12.71
C ARG A 227 -7.18 19.93 13.20
N GLU A 228 -7.51 19.27 14.30
CA GLU A 228 -8.76 19.55 15.01
C GLU A 228 -8.87 21.06 15.20
N MET A 229 -9.74 21.68 14.42
CA MET A 229 -10.34 22.97 14.75
C MET A 229 -11.84 22.77 14.67
N ARG A 230 -12.38 22.30 15.80
CA ARG A 230 -13.58 22.82 16.46
C ARG A 230 -13.74 22.03 17.75
N ILE A 231 -13.00 22.46 18.77
CA ILE A 231 -13.59 22.45 20.10
C ILE A 231 -14.82 23.34 19.94
N PHE A 232 -16.00 22.73 19.77
CA PHE A 232 -17.23 23.43 20.09
C PHE A 232 -17.11 23.75 21.58
N SER A 233 -16.62 24.95 21.88
CA SER A 233 -16.89 25.59 23.15
C SER A 233 -18.39 25.77 23.19
N VAL A 234 -19.09 24.74 23.68
CA VAL A 234 -20.40 24.89 24.27
C VAL A 234 -20.16 25.78 25.47
N VAL A 235 -20.26 27.08 25.22
CA VAL A 235 -20.45 28.09 26.25
C VAL A 235 -21.77 27.70 26.92
N ILE A 236 -21.67 26.98 28.02
CA ILE A 236 -22.76 26.84 28.97
C ILE A 236 -23.03 28.26 29.46
N ARG A 237 -24.00 28.95 28.85
CA ARG A 237 -24.64 30.11 29.48
C ARG A 237 -25.25 29.60 30.78
N ARG A 238 -24.61 29.91 31.91
CA ARG A 238 -25.31 29.89 33.20
C ARG A 238 -26.41 30.93 33.11
N GLY A 239 -27.65 30.46 33.13
CA GLY A 239 -28.83 31.31 33.27
C GLY A 239 -28.74 32.09 34.58
N SER A 240 -28.92 33.40 34.46
CA SER A 240 -29.46 34.29 35.48
C SER A 240 -30.90 33.93 35.81
#